data_AF-A0A7J5YKT7-F1
#
_entry.id   AF-A0A7J5YKT7-F1
#
_cell.length_a   1.000
_cell.length_b   1.000
_cell.length_c   1.000
_cell.angle_alpha   90.00
_cell.angle_beta   90.00
_cell.angle_gamma   90.00
#
_symmetry.space_group_name_H-M   'P 1'
#
loop_
_entity.id
_entity.type
_entity.pdbx_description
1 polymer ?
#
loop_
_entity_poly.entity_id
_entity_poly.type
_entity_poly.pdbx_seq_one_letter_code
_entity_poly.pdbx_strand_id
1 'polypeptide(L)'
;MSAIKGKKCTCMTRRLILWVLLTNIMLLLYCLTNPTQGLPARHMSSKYVKLLTKNVSSPSLSTSEVCSPKVNIMFMKTHKTASSTILNILFRFGEKHKLKFAFPDGRNDFFYPSPFLCSQVKDYRPGDCFNIVCNHMRFDHQEVAKLLPPDAVYITILRDPVDLFESSFNYYRRAVPLTWRINGENQLVEFLNNPHTFYSPEAFNSFYLKNLLFLTLVLTTTWRV
;
A
#
# COMPACT_ATOMS: atom_id res chain seq x y z
N MET A 1 -18.62 -16.57 65.34
CA MET A 1 -18.08 -15.20 65.47
C MET A 1 -16.86 -15.05 64.57
N SER A 2 -16.58 -13.82 64.12
CA SER A 2 -15.39 -13.35 63.37
C SER A 2 -15.57 -13.32 61.83
N ALA A 3 -16.08 -12.24 61.23
CA ALA A 3 -15.52 -10.88 61.01
C ALA A 3 -14.65 -10.79 59.73
N ILE A 4 -15.29 -10.36 58.63
CA ILE A 4 -14.65 -9.99 57.36
C ILE A 4 -13.97 -8.63 57.56
N LYS A 5 -12.64 -8.59 57.51
CA LYS A 5 -11.84 -7.37 57.65
C LYS A 5 -11.48 -6.82 56.27
N GLY A 6 -12.13 -5.73 55.86
CA GLY A 6 -11.83 -5.03 54.61
C GLY A 6 -10.45 -4.37 54.63
N LYS A 7 -9.64 -4.60 53.59
CA LYS A 7 -8.38 -3.88 53.34
C LYS A 7 -8.61 -2.79 52.28
N LYS A 8 -8.35 -1.54 52.66
CA LYS A 8 -8.51 -0.31 51.87
C LYS A 8 -7.54 -0.27 50.68
N CYS A 9 -8.08 -0.26 49.46
CA CYS A 9 -7.34 -0.05 48.21
C CYS A 9 -7.15 1.45 47.92
N THR A 10 -6.31 2.14 48.70
CA THR A 10 -6.10 3.60 48.59
C THR A 10 -4.78 4.00 47.91
N CYS A 11 -3.81 3.08 47.81
CA CYS A 11 -2.49 3.37 47.21
C CYS A 11 -2.48 3.21 45.68
N MET A 12 -3.15 2.18 45.16
CA MET A 12 -3.21 1.90 43.71
C MET A 12 -4.03 2.96 42.96
N THR A 13 -5.13 3.44 43.56
CA THR A 13 -5.99 4.49 43.03
C THR A 13 -5.27 5.84 42.97
N ARG A 14 -4.47 6.20 43.98
CA ARG A 14 -3.65 7.43 43.95
C ARG A 14 -2.60 7.42 42.84
N ARG A 15 -1.95 6.27 42.61
CA ARG A 15 -0.96 6.12 41.52
C ARG A 15 -1.62 6.20 40.13
N LEU A 16 -2.83 5.64 39.98
CA LEU A 16 -3.57 5.71 38.73
C LEU A 16 -4.01 7.14 38.39
N ILE A 17 -4.48 7.89 39.39
CA ILE A 17 -4.88 9.30 39.21
C ILE A 17 -3.69 10.15 38.77
N LEU A 18 -2.53 9.98 39.41
CA LEU A 18 -1.30 10.69 39.03
C LEU A 18 -0.87 10.34 37.59
N TRP A 19 -1.00 9.08 37.18
CA TRP A 19 -0.66 8.64 35.83
C TRP A 19 -1.59 9.21 34.76
N VAL A 20 -2.90 9.23 35.02
CA VAL A 20 -3.90 9.84 34.12
C VAL A 20 -3.71 11.37 34.01
N LEU A 21 -3.38 12.05 35.11
CA LEU A 21 -3.06 13.48 35.07
C LEU A 21 -1.80 13.74 34.24
N LEU A 22 -0.75 12.92 34.42
CA LEU A 22 0.49 13.07 33.69
C LEU A 22 0.30 12.85 32.17
N THR A 23 -0.47 11.84 31.76
CA THR A 23 -0.73 11.58 30.34
C THR A 23 -1.57 12.67 29.69
N ASN A 24 -2.57 13.22 30.39
CA ASN A 24 -3.35 14.36 29.90
C ASN A 24 -2.52 15.64 29.78
N ILE A 25 -1.63 15.92 30.74
CA ILE A 25 -0.71 17.06 30.67
C ILE A 25 0.25 16.92 29.50
N MET A 26 0.83 15.73 29.30
CA MET A 26 1.71 15.47 28.15
C MET A 26 0.98 15.60 26.81
N LEU A 27 -0.29 15.17 26.72
CA LEU A 27 -1.11 15.33 25.53
C LEU A 27 -1.43 16.80 25.24
N LEU A 28 -1.75 17.59 26.27
CA LEU A 28 -1.95 19.04 26.17
C LEU A 28 -0.68 19.77 25.74
N LEU A 29 0.47 19.46 26.35
CA LEU A 29 1.76 20.01 25.96
C LEU A 29 2.13 19.62 24.53
N TYR A 30 1.81 18.40 24.10
CA TYR A 30 2.01 17.96 22.72
C TYR A 30 1.13 18.74 21.74
N CYS A 31 -0.14 19.01 22.07
CA CYS A 31 -1.04 19.83 21.26
C CYS A 31 -0.63 21.32 21.23
N LEU A 32 -0.03 21.83 22.30
CA LEU A 32 0.43 23.22 22.40
C LEU A 32 1.78 23.46 21.72
N THR A 33 2.67 22.46 21.72
CA THR A 33 3.98 22.54 21.04
C THR A 33 3.90 22.19 19.56
N ASN A 34 2.86 21.48 19.13
CA ASN A 34 2.55 21.23 17.73
C ASN A 34 1.21 21.87 17.38
N PRO A 35 1.15 23.19 17.15
CA PRO A 35 -0.02 23.78 16.51
C PRO A 35 -0.21 23.01 15.20
N THR A 36 -1.38 22.39 15.08
CA THR A 36 -1.83 21.75 13.85
C THR A 36 -1.49 22.68 12.69
N GLN A 37 -0.60 22.24 11.81
CA GLN A 37 -0.67 22.72 10.44
C GLN A 37 -2.02 22.23 9.93
N GLY A 38 -3.04 23.09 10.09
CA GLY A 38 -4.24 23.00 9.28
C GLY A 38 -3.74 22.87 7.85
N LEU A 39 -4.06 21.75 7.22
CA LEU A 39 -3.80 21.57 5.80
C LEU A 39 -4.31 22.85 5.12
N PRO A 40 -3.50 23.57 4.33
CA PRO A 40 -4.09 24.45 3.36
C PRO A 40 -4.91 23.52 2.46
N ALA A 41 -6.22 23.72 2.43
CA ALA A 41 -7.04 23.20 1.37
C ALA A 41 -6.34 23.61 0.08
N ARG A 42 -5.70 22.66 -0.62
CA ARG A 42 -5.15 22.92 -1.94
C ARG A 42 -6.36 23.34 -2.77
N HIS A 43 -6.45 24.64 -3.03
CA HIS A 43 -7.36 25.19 -3.99
C HIS A 43 -6.90 24.66 -5.35
N MET A 44 -7.41 23.49 -5.72
CA MET A 44 -7.22 22.93 -7.05
C MET A 44 -7.79 23.96 -8.01
N SER A 45 -6.91 24.59 -8.80
CA SER A 45 -7.31 25.63 -9.73
C SER A 45 -8.46 25.12 -10.59
N SER A 46 -9.57 25.85 -10.58
CA SER A 46 -10.79 25.61 -11.38
C SER A 46 -10.47 25.28 -12.85
N LYS A 47 -9.33 25.77 -13.34
CA LYS A 47 -8.79 25.52 -14.68
C LYS A 47 -8.49 24.03 -14.96
N TYR A 48 -8.01 23.26 -13.97
CA TYR A 48 -7.72 21.83 -14.13
C TYR A 48 -9.00 20.98 -14.12
N VAL A 49 -9.98 21.34 -13.29
CA VAL A 49 -11.31 20.68 -13.28
C VAL A 49 -12.04 20.92 -14.61
N LYS A 50 -11.94 22.13 -15.18
CA LYS A 50 -12.48 22.46 -16.50
C LYS A 50 -11.80 21.73 -17.66
N LEU A 51 -10.50 21.41 -17.53
CA LEU A 51 -9.76 20.71 -18.58
C LEU A 51 -10.10 19.21 -18.60
N LEU A 52 -10.27 18.60 -17.42
CA LEU A 52 -10.67 17.19 -17.28
C LEU A 52 -12.11 16.94 -17.79
N THR A 53 -12.99 17.92 -17.69
CA THR A 53 -14.37 17.83 -18.20
C THR A 53 -14.47 18.05 -19.71
N LYS A 54 -13.48 18.72 -20.34
CA LYS A 54 -13.50 19.02 -21.78
C LYS A 54 -13.05 17.85 -22.66
N ASN A 55 -12.32 16.88 -22.10
CA ASN A 55 -11.79 15.72 -22.82
C ASN A 55 -12.65 14.45 -22.68
N VAL A 56 -13.80 14.53 -22.01
CA VAL A 56 -14.78 13.44 -22.04
C VAL A 56 -15.65 13.65 -23.28
N SER A 57 -15.14 13.22 -24.43
CA SER A 57 -15.95 13.01 -25.61
C SER A 57 -17.07 12.06 -25.22
N SER A 58 -18.31 12.54 -25.24
CA SER A 58 -19.49 11.71 -25.01
C SER A 58 -19.46 10.54 -26.00
N PRO A 59 -19.49 9.27 -25.55
CA PRO A 59 -19.69 8.17 -26.47
C PRO A 59 -21.06 8.39 -27.13
N SER A 60 -21.08 8.35 -28.45
CA SER A 60 -22.31 8.26 -29.24
C SER A 60 -23.18 7.17 -28.63
N LEU A 61 -24.46 7.49 -28.41
CA LEU A 61 -25.48 6.64 -27.81
C LEU A 61 -25.76 5.43 -28.73
N SER A 62 -24.86 4.45 -28.76
CA SER A 62 -25.15 3.09 -29.18
C SER A 62 -26.01 2.46 -28.09
N THR A 63 -27.08 1.78 -28.50
CA THR A 63 -27.98 0.95 -27.67
C THR A 63 -27.33 0.49 -26.37
N SER A 64 -27.90 0.93 -25.24
CA SER A 64 -27.49 0.55 -23.89
C SER A 64 -27.53 -0.97 -23.73
N GLU A 65 -26.45 -1.65 -24.11
CA GLU A 65 -26.21 -3.02 -23.67
C GLU A 65 -26.20 -3.00 -22.15
N VAL A 66 -27.11 -3.77 -21.55
CA VAL A 66 -27.19 -3.92 -20.10
C VAL A 66 -25.90 -4.65 -19.68
N CYS A 67 -24.91 -3.89 -19.23
CA CYS A 67 -23.65 -4.47 -18.77
C CYS A 67 -23.82 -5.04 -17.35
N SER A 68 -23.38 -6.28 -17.14
CA SER A 68 -23.25 -6.86 -15.81
C SER A 68 -21.83 -6.62 -15.26
N PRO A 69 -21.69 -6.31 -13.96
CA PRO A 69 -20.37 -6.08 -13.38
C PRO A 69 -19.55 -7.37 -13.37
N LYS A 70 -18.28 -7.28 -13.77
CA LYS A 70 -17.32 -8.36 -13.58
C LYS A 70 -16.93 -8.44 -12.09
N VAL A 71 -17.08 -9.62 -11.51
CA VAL A 71 -16.82 -9.88 -10.07
C VAL A 71 -15.54 -10.66 -9.81
N ASN A 72 -15.02 -11.36 -10.82
CA ASN A 72 -13.75 -12.08 -10.76
C ASN A 72 -12.65 -11.16 -11.30
N ILE A 73 -11.83 -10.61 -10.40
CA ILE A 73 -10.87 -9.53 -10.69
C ILE A 73 -9.50 -9.88 -10.12
N MET A 74 -8.52 -9.97 -11.01
CA MET A 74 -7.11 -9.85 -10.65
C MET A 74 -6.68 -8.40 -10.80
N PHE A 75 -6.45 -7.71 -9.68
CA PHE A 75 -5.80 -6.41 -9.69
C PHE A 75 -4.33 -6.54 -9.32
N MET A 76 -3.47 -6.47 -10.33
CA MET A 76 -2.03 -6.48 -10.09
C MET A 76 -1.59 -5.11 -9.55
N LYS A 77 -1.51 -5.03 -8.22
CA LYS A 77 -1.18 -3.79 -7.53
C LYS A 77 0.32 -3.47 -7.66
N THR A 78 0.64 -2.47 -8.46
CA THR A 78 2.00 -1.95 -8.66
C THR A 78 2.35 -0.88 -7.62
N HIS A 79 3.62 -0.72 -7.28
CA HIS A 79 4.05 0.26 -6.28
C HIS A 79 4.02 1.68 -6.85
N LYS A 80 3.58 2.64 -6.03
CA LYS A 80 3.63 4.10 -6.32
C LYS A 80 2.87 4.56 -7.58
N THR A 81 1.83 3.82 -7.96
CA THR A 81 0.94 4.09 -9.12
C THR A 81 -0.47 4.53 -8.70
N ALA A 82 -0.63 5.06 -7.49
CA ALA A 82 -1.95 5.30 -6.85
C ALA A 82 -2.83 4.04 -6.72
N SER A 83 -2.23 2.85 -6.82
CA SER A 83 -2.90 1.55 -6.76
C SER A 83 -3.60 1.27 -5.43
N SER A 84 -3.17 1.88 -4.32
CA SER A 84 -3.88 1.78 -3.03
C SER A 84 -5.30 2.36 -3.10
N THR A 85 -5.55 3.36 -3.96
CA THR A 85 -6.89 3.91 -4.16
C THR A 85 -7.81 2.87 -4.81
N ILE A 86 -7.35 2.22 -5.89
CA ILE A 86 -8.11 1.16 -6.57
C ILE A 86 -8.30 -0.04 -5.65
N LEU A 87 -7.28 -0.45 -4.89
CA LEU A 87 -7.42 -1.52 -3.90
C LEU A 87 -8.54 -1.22 -2.88
N ASN A 88 -8.63 0.01 -2.35
CA ASN A 88 -9.70 0.36 -1.42
C ASN A 88 -11.08 0.37 -2.08
N ILE A 89 -11.17 0.78 -3.34
CA ILE A 89 -12.41 0.70 -4.12
C ILE A 89 -12.82 -0.77 -4.30
N LEU A 90 -11.87 -1.65 -4.65
CA LEU A 90 -12.11 -3.08 -4.81
C LEU A 90 -12.51 -3.75 -3.50
N PHE A 91 -11.92 -3.36 -2.37
CA PHE A 91 -12.34 -3.83 -1.04
C PHE A 91 -13.80 -3.48 -0.75
N ARG A 92 -14.20 -2.21 -0.97
CA ARG A 92 -15.58 -1.77 -0.78
C ARG A 92 -16.54 -2.44 -1.76
N PHE A 93 -16.11 -2.64 -3.01
CA PHE A 93 -16.87 -3.36 -4.02
C PHE A 93 -17.09 -4.81 -3.60
N GLY A 94 -16.04 -5.55 -3.25
CA GLY A 94 -16.19 -6.94 -2.85
C GLY A 94 -16.95 -7.11 -1.54
N GLU A 95 -16.82 -6.20 -0.56
CA GLU A 95 -17.67 -6.20 0.63
C GLU A 95 -19.14 -6.03 0.27
N LYS A 96 -19.49 -5.01 -0.53
CA LYS A 96 -20.86 -4.74 -0.99
C LYS A 96 -21.47 -5.95 -1.72
N HIS A 97 -20.66 -6.64 -2.52
CA HIS A 97 -21.09 -7.77 -3.35
C HIS A 97 -20.83 -9.15 -2.71
N LYS A 98 -20.38 -9.19 -1.44
CA LYS A 98 -20.07 -10.42 -0.68
C LYS A 98 -19.08 -11.36 -1.41
N LEU A 99 -18.05 -10.76 -2.02
CA LEU A 99 -17.04 -11.47 -2.80
C LEU A 99 -15.92 -12.01 -1.90
N LYS A 100 -15.35 -13.15 -2.29
CA LYS A 100 -14.24 -13.80 -1.58
C LYS A 100 -12.90 -13.19 -2.02
N PHE A 101 -12.16 -12.64 -1.08
CA PHE A 101 -10.84 -12.06 -1.31
C PHE A 101 -9.72 -13.05 -1.02
N ALA A 102 -8.69 -13.07 -1.87
CA ALA A 102 -7.43 -13.72 -1.56
C ALA A 102 -6.54 -12.73 -0.79
N PHE A 103 -6.44 -12.91 0.53
CA PHE A 103 -5.59 -12.07 1.37
C PHE A 103 -4.26 -12.74 1.69
N PRO A 104 -3.17 -11.99 1.86
CA PRO A 104 -1.93 -12.52 2.42
C PRO A 104 -2.10 -12.94 3.88
N ASP A 105 -1.27 -13.88 4.33
CA ASP A 105 -1.25 -14.30 5.74
C ASP A 105 -0.32 -13.43 6.60
N GLY A 106 -0.90 -12.65 7.52
CA GLY A 106 -0.17 -11.83 8.51
C GLY A 106 0.60 -10.61 7.97
N ARG A 107 0.59 -10.36 6.66
CA ARG A 107 1.29 -9.25 6.00
C ARG A 107 0.32 -8.37 5.19
N ASN A 108 0.83 -7.28 4.63
CA ASN A 108 0.10 -6.44 3.68
C ASN A 108 0.35 -6.84 2.21
N ASP A 109 1.31 -7.74 1.98
CA ASP A 109 1.79 -8.23 0.69
C ASP A 109 1.99 -9.75 0.72
N PHE A 110 2.12 -10.35 -0.47
CA PHE A 110 2.42 -11.76 -0.65
C PHE A 110 3.94 -11.99 -0.71
N PHE A 111 4.62 -11.75 0.41
CA PHE A 111 6.07 -11.95 0.58
C PHE A 111 6.95 -11.27 -0.48
N TYR A 112 6.60 -10.04 -0.86
CA TYR A 112 7.38 -9.27 -1.83
C TYR A 112 8.83 -9.04 -1.33
N PRO A 113 9.88 -9.17 -2.17
CA PRO A 113 9.87 -9.31 -3.64
C PRO A 113 9.96 -10.76 -4.15
N SER A 114 9.76 -11.77 -3.31
CA SER A 114 9.75 -13.17 -3.76
C SER A 114 8.62 -13.40 -4.78
N PRO A 115 8.80 -14.33 -5.74
CA PRO A 115 7.71 -14.75 -6.63
C PRO A 115 6.44 -15.10 -5.85
N PHE A 116 5.29 -14.71 -6.37
CA PHE A 116 4.01 -15.07 -5.81
C PHE A 116 3.83 -16.58 -5.83
N LEU A 117 3.25 -17.14 -4.77
CA LEU A 117 2.78 -18.52 -4.71
C LEU A 117 1.35 -18.52 -4.16
N CYS A 118 0.48 -19.34 -4.72
CA CYS A 118 -0.91 -19.46 -4.24
C CYS A 118 -1.00 -19.86 -2.75
N SER A 119 -0.01 -20.60 -2.24
CA SER A 119 0.13 -20.96 -0.82
C SER A 119 0.37 -19.79 0.12
N GLN A 120 0.70 -18.60 -0.38
CA GLN A 120 0.84 -17.37 0.41
C GLN A 120 -0.51 -16.72 0.72
N VAL A 121 -1.59 -17.19 0.07
CA VAL A 121 -2.96 -16.77 0.39
C VAL A 121 -3.38 -17.45 1.68
N LYS A 122 -3.89 -16.62 2.61
CA LYS A 122 -4.37 -17.06 3.91
C LYS A 122 -5.43 -18.14 3.75
N ASP A 123 -5.26 -19.23 4.51
CA ASP A 123 -6.16 -20.39 4.57
C ASP A 123 -6.37 -21.12 3.23
N TYR A 124 -5.49 -20.91 2.23
CA TYR A 124 -5.63 -21.54 0.91
C TYR A 124 -5.48 -23.06 0.95
N ARG A 125 -6.36 -23.74 0.23
CA ARG A 125 -6.29 -25.17 -0.10
C ARG A 125 -6.34 -25.35 -1.61
N PRO A 126 -5.64 -26.36 -2.16
CA PRO A 126 -5.71 -26.66 -3.60
C PRO A 126 -7.15 -26.79 -4.08
N GLY A 127 -7.51 -26.03 -5.13
CA GLY A 127 -8.87 -25.97 -5.68
C GLY A 127 -9.73 -24.83 -5.14
N ASP A 128 -9.28 -24.11 -4.11
CA ASP A 128 -9.99 -22.92 -3.64
C ASP A 128 -10.02 -21.83 -4.70
N CYS A 129 -11.23 -21.36 -5.00
CA CYS A 129 -11.44 -20.19 -5.84
C CYS A 129 -11.69 -18.94 -4.99
N PHE A 130 -11.30 -17.79 -5.53
CA PHE A 130 -11.50 -16.45 -5.01
C PHE A 130 -12.10 -15.59 -6.11
N ASN A 131 -12.73 -14.49 -5.73
CA ASN A 131 -13.24 -13.51 -6.66
C ASN A 131 -12.22 -12.39 -6.89
N ILE A 132 -11.56 -11.90 -5.83
CA ILE A 132 -10.65 -10.75 -5.95
C ILE A 132 -9.28 -11.07 -5.36
N VAL A 133 -8.25 -10.85 -6.18
CA VAL A 133 -6.84 -10.88 -5.76
C VAL A 133 -6.27 -9.48 -6.05
N CYS A 134 -5.82 -8.74 -5.02
CA CYS A 134 -5.44 -7.33 -5.23
C CYS A 134 -4.30 -6.78 -4.36
N ASN A 135 -3.68 -7.60 -3.50
CA ASN A 135 -2.53 -7.17 -2.69
C ASN A 135 -1.22 -7.16 -3.50
N HIS A 136 -0.18 -6.52 -2.96
CA HIS A 136 1.14 -6.50 -3.61
C HIS A 136 1.73 -7.91 -3.74
N MET A 137 2.26 -8.23 -4.91
CA MET A 137 2.96 -9.47 -5.22
C MET A 137 4.01 -9.22 -6.30
N ARG A 138 4.91 -10.19 -6.48
CA ARG A 138 5.67 -10.32 -7.73
C ARG A 138 4.93 -11.29 -8.63
N PHE A 139 4.43 -10.81 -9.76
CA PHE A 139 3.43 -11.50 -10.53
C PHE A 139 3.93 -12.84 -11.08
N ASP A 140 3.10 -13.87 -10.91
CA ASP A 140 3.24 -15.16 -11.56
C ASP A 140 1.86 -15.58 -12.06
N HIS A 141 1.70 -15.64 -13.39
CA HIS A 141 0.41 -15.96 -13.99
C HIS A 141 -0.05 -17.38 -13.65
N GLN A 142 0.87 -18.35 -13.59
CA GLN A 142 0.53 -19.75 -13.33
C GLN A 142 0.01 -19.93 -11.91
N GLU A 143 0.58 -19.22 -10.95
CA GLU A 143 0.13 -19.26 -9.55
C GLU A 143 -1.18 -18.48 -9.33
N VAL A 144 -1.33 -17.32 -9.99
CA VAL A 144 -2.57 -16.52 -9.89
C VAL A 144 -3.75 -17.22 -10.55
N ALA A 145 -3.54 -17.88 -11.70
CA ALA A 145 -4.60 -18.61 -12.41
C ALA A 145 -5.20 -19.76 -11.59
N LYS A 146 -4.47 -20.30 -10.60
CA LYS A 146 -4.99 -21.33 -9.67
C LYS A 146 -6.04 -20.80 -8.71
N LEU A 147 -6.09 -19.49 -8.49
CA LEU A 147 -6.94 -18.84 -7.50
C LEU A 147 -8.24 -18.28 -8.08
N LEU A 148 -8.31 -18.10 -9.40
CA LEU A 148 -9.35 -17.33 -10.06
C LEU A 148 -10.10 -18.18 -11.09
N PRO A 149 -11.42 -17.97 -11.24
CA PRO A 149 -12.17 -18.57 -12.33
C PRO A 149 -11.63 -18.14 -13.71
N PRO A 150 -11.84 -18.95 -14.78
CA PRO A 150 -11.33 -18.66 -16.13
C PRO A 150 -11.82 -17.34 -16.74
N ASP A 151 -12.93 -16.77 -16.26
CA ASP A 151 -13.52 -15.52 -16.74
C ASP A 151 -13.00 -14.27 -16.02
N ALA A 152 -12.01 -14.43 -15.14
CA ALA A 152 -11.44 -13.34 -14.37
C ALA A 152 -10.74 -12.29 -15.25
N VAL A 153 -10.99 -11.01 -14.94
CA VAL A 153 -10.35 -9.89 -15.64
C VAL A 153 -9.06 -9.48 -14.94
N TYR A 154 -8.01 -9.27 -15.72
CA TYR A 154 -6.69 -8.84 -15.22
C TYR A 154 -6.51 -7.35 -15.51
N ILE A 155 -6.32 -6.57 -14.46
CA ILE A 155 -6.12 -5.13 -14.54
C ILE A 155 -4.90 -4.70 -13.72
N THR A 156 -4.24 -3.63 -14.17
CA THR A 156 -3.15 -2.98 -13.44
C THR A 156 -3.12 -1.49 -13.76
N ILE A 157 -2.23 -0.76 -13.09
CA ILE A 157 -1.98 0.65 -13.37
C ILE A 157 -0.48 0.79 -13.64
N LEU A 158 -0.15 1.41 -14.77
CA LEU A 158 1.21 1.78 -15.11
C LEU A 158 1.42 3.26 -14.78
N ARG A 159 2.66 3.64 -14.52
CA ARG A 159 3.09 5.03 -14.33
C ARG A 159 4.38 5.23 -15.10
N ASP A 160 4.63 6.47 -15.51
CA ASP A 160 5.93 6.86 -16.07
C ASP A 160 7.08 6.33 -15.18
N PRO A 161 8.08 5.64 -15.75
CA PRO A 161 9.17 5.04 -14.99
C PRO A 161 9.97 6.02 -14.14
N VAL A 162 10.16 7.26 -14.60
CA VAL A 162 10.95 8.29 -13.90
C VAL A 162 10.17 8.78 -12.69
N ASP A 163 8.91 9.18 -12.90
CA ASP A 163 8.01 9.62 -11.82
C ASP A 163 7.78 8.53 -10.76
N LEU A 164 7.68 7.26 -11.20
CA LEU A 164 7.56 6.12 -10.32
C LEU A 164 8.81 5.96 -9.46
N PHE A 165 9.99 6.05 -10.06
CA PHE A 165 11.26 5.90 -9.35
C PHE A 165 11.49 7.02 -8.33
N GLU A 166 11.24 8.28 -8.70
CA GLU A 166 11.31 9.40 -7.77
C GLU A 166 10.36 9.19 -6.57
N SER A 167 9.13 8.76 -6.84
CA SER A 167 8.14 8.49 -5.80
C SER A 167 8.53 7.30 -4.92
N SER A 168 9.11 6.24 -5.48
CA SER A 168 9.54 5.06 -4.72
C SER A 168 10.77 5.35 -3.90
N PHE A 169 11.78 6.02 -4.46
CA PHE A 169 12.99 6.41 -3.76
C PHE A 169 12.65 7.25 -2.52
N ASN A 170 11.87 8.32 -2.69
CA ASN A 170 11.49 9.19 -1.59
C ASN A 170 10.67 8.48 -0.51
N TYR A 171 9.83 7.51 -0.90
CA TYR A 171 9.02 6.75 0.04
C TYR A 171 9.81 5.68 0.80
N TYR A 172 10.69 4.95 0.11
CA TYR A 172 11.34 3.77 0.65
C TYR A 172 12.76 4.00 1.14
N ARG A 173 13.45 5.11 0.81
CA ARG A 173 14.84 5.35 1.23
C ARG A 173 15.08 5.11 2.73
N ARG A 174 14.16 5.55 3.59
CA ARG A 174 14.29 5.33 5.05
C ARG A 174 14.23 3.84 5.45
N ALA A 175 13.64 2.99 4.63
CA ALA A 175 13.62 1.53 4.81
C ALA A 175 14.83 0.81 4.17
N VAL A 176 15.73 1.53 3.49
CA VAL A 176 16.93 0.99 2.84
C VAL A 176 18.20 1.57 3.49
N PRO A 177 18.87 0.81 4.39
CA PRO A 177 19.98 1.32 5.19
C PRO A 177 21.13 1.98 4.42
N LEU A 178 21.43 1.49 3.20
CA LEU A 178 22.49 2.07 2.36
C LEU A 178 22.24 3.54 2.02
N THR A 179 20.97 3.95 1.92
CA THR A 179 20.62 5.34 1.59
C THR A 179 20.71 6.29 2.77
N TRP A 180 20.88 5.79 4.01
CA TRP A 180 20.97 6.65 5.19
C TRP A 180 22.27 7.47 5.23
N ARG A 181 23.27 7.05 4.45
CA ARG A 181 24.56 7.74 4.29
C ARG A 181 24.53 8.84 3.23
N ILE A 182 23.43 8.98 2.50
CA ILE A 182 23.28 10.00 1.47
C ILE A 182 23.07 11.34 2.16
N ASN A 183 24.01 12.25 1.95
CA ASN A 183 23.97 13.60 2.51
C ASN A 183 23.42 14.60 1.47
N GLY A 184 23.07 15.81 1.92
CA GLY A 184 22.58 16.88 1.06
C GLY A 184 21.05 16.99 0.99
N GLU A 185 20.58 18.09 0.41
CA GLU A 185 19.14 18.43 0.33
C GLU A 185 18.40 17.53 -0.67
N ASN A 186 19.04 17.22 -1.81
CA ASN A 186 18.46 16.35 -2.84
C ASN A 186 19.16 14.98 -2.87
N GLN A 187 18.73 14.11 -1.96
CA GLN A 187 19.28 12.77 -1.82
C GLN A 187 19.04 11.87 -3.05
N LEU A 188 18.00 12.14 -3.85
CA LEU A 188 17.77 11.39 -5.09
C LEU A 188 18.84 11.72 -6.13
N VAL A 189 19.18 12.99 -6.30
CA VAL A 189 20.25 13.39 -7.23
C VAL A 189 21.59 12.83 -6.77
N GLU A 190 21.90 12.88 -5.48
CA GLU A 190 23.13 12.29 -4.96
C GLU A 190 23.20 10.78 -5.19
N PHE A 191 22.08 10.07 -4.99
CA PHE A 191 21.96 8.66 -5.34
C PHE A 191 22.23 8.40 -6.82
N LEU A 192 21.63 9.20 -7.72
CA LEU A 192 21.74 9.02 -9.16
C LEU A 192 23.14 9.35 -9.69
N ASN A 193 23.85 10.28 -9.06
CA ASN A 193 25.23 10.62 -9.41
C ASN A 193 26.22 9.50 -9.01
N ASN A 194 25.97 8.81 -7.89
CA ASN A 194 26.88 7.82 -7.32
C ASN A 194 26.16 6.50 -6.91
N PRO A 195 25.45 5.81 -7.82
CA PRO A 195 24.57 4.70 -7.45
C PRO A 195 25.31 3.52 -6.82
N HIS A 196 26.52 3.20 -7.31
CA HIS A 196 27.33 2.09 -6.78
C HIS A 196 27.76 2.29 -5.31
N THR A 197 27.77 3.52 -4.81
CA THR A 197 28.07 3.82 -3.41
C THR A 197 26.90 3.51 -2.48
N PHE A 198 25.68 3.64 -2.99
CA PHE A 198 24.45 3.60 -2.20
C PHE A 198 23.54 2.42 -2.54
N TYR A 199 23.95 1.55 -3.45
CA TYR A 199 23.20 0.39 -3.89
C TYR A 199 24.08 -0.86 -4.00
N SER A 200 23.61 -1.96 -3.39
CA SER A 200 24.10 -3.32 -3.63
C SER A 200 22.87 -4.24 -3.76
N PRO A 201 22.82 -5.15 -4.76
CA PRO A 201 21.68 -6.05 -4.96
C PRO A 201 21.38 -6.94 -3.74
N GLU A 202 22.40 -7.32 -2.98
CA GLU A 202 22.32 -8.22 -1.82
C GLU A 202 21.95 -7.47 -0.54
N ALA A 203 21.98 -6.14 -0.56
CA ALA A 203 21.69 -5.34 0.62
C ALA A 203 20.21 -5.42 1.01
N PHE A 204 19.96 -5.33 2.33
CA PHE A 204 18.62 -5.35 2.88
C PHE A 204 17.74 -4.28 2.21
N ASN A 205 16.56 -4.70 1.72
CA ASN A 205 15.59 -3.84 1.06
C ASN A 205 16.07 -3.10 -0.20
N SER A 206 17.23 -3.46 -0.77
CA SER A 206 17.81 -2.83 -1.97
C SER A 206 16.87 -2.83 -3.19
N PHE A 207 15.96 -3.80 -3.26
CA PHE A 207 14.98 -3.91 -4.34
C PHE A 207 14.04 -2.69 -4.44
N TYR A 208 13.85 -1.93 -3.36
CA TYR A 208 13.09 -0.67 -3.40
C TYR A 208 13.79 0.45 -4.17
N LEU A 209 15.10 0.32 -4.41
CA LEU A 209 15.90 1.24 -5.22
C LEU A 209 15.96 0.81 -6.69
N LYS A 210 15.12 -0.14 -7.10
CA LYS A 210 14.92 -0.53 -8.50
C LYS A 210 13.61 0.05 -9.04
N ASN A 211 13.41 -0.08 -10.34
CA ASN A 211 12.10 0.12 -10.93
C ASN A 211 11.13 -0.99 -10.45
N LEU A 212 10.29 -0.64 -9.47
CA LEU A 212 9.34 -1.58 -8.86
C LEU A 212 8.25 -2.04 -9.83
N LEU A 213 7.93 -1.24 -10.86
CA LEU A 213 6.95 -1.63 -11.88
C LEU A 213 7.45 -2.83 -12.67
N PHE A 214 8.71 -2.78 -13.12
CA PHE A 214 9.34 -3.88 -13.86
C PHE A 214 9.52 -5.11 -13.00
N LEU A 215 9.90 -4.93 -11.72
CA LEU A 215 10.05 -6.04 -10.78
C LEU A 215 8.71 -6.75 -10.52
N THR A 216 7.62 -6.00 -10.32
CA THR A 216 6.27 -6.56 -10.12
C THR A 216 5.75 -7.27 -11.36
N LEU A 217 5.90 -6.67 -12.54
CA LEU A 217 5.38 -7.22 -13.80
C LEU A 217 6.29 -8.30 -14.40
N VAL A 218 7.47 -8.55 -13.81
CA VAL A 218 8.48 -9.48 -14.29
C VAL A 218 8.86 -9.19 -15.76
N LEU A 219 8.89 -7.90 -16.13
CA LEU A 219 9.12 -7.49 -17.52
C LEU A 219 10.56 -7.73 -17.99
N THR A 220 11.48 -8.09 -17.09
CA THR A 220 12.89 -8.27 -17.42
C THR A 220 13.55 -9.32 -16.52
N THR A 221 14.07 -10.40 -17.11
CA THR A 221 14.78 -11.49 -16.42
C THR A 221 16.27 -11.18 -16.17
N THR A 222 16.80 -10.13 -16.77
CA THR A 222 18.22 -9.76 -16.67
C THR A 222 18.39 -8.24 -16.73
N TRP A 223 18.96 -7.63 -15.69
CA TRP A 223 19.69 -6.36 -15.83
C TRP A 223 20.92 -6.39 -14.96
N ARG A 224 22.07 -6.26 -15.61
CA ARG A 224 23.31 -5.79 -14.99
C ARG A 224 23.13 -4.29 -14.74
N VAL A 225 23.55 -3.86 -13.54
CA VAL A 225 23.80 -2.45 -13.23
C VAL A 225 24.99 -1.99 -14.07
#